data_AF-A0A6M0AT71-F1
#
_entry.id   AF-A0A6M0AT71-F1
#
_cell.length_a   1.000
_cell.length_b   1.000
_cell.length_c   1.000
_cell.angle_alpha   90.00
_cell.angle_beta   90.00
_cell.angle_gamma   90.00
#
_symmetry.space_group_name_H-M   'P 1'
#
loop_
_entity.id
_entity.type
_entity.pdbx_description
1 polymer ?
#
loop_
_entity_poly.entity_id
_entity_poly.type
_entity_poly.pdbx_seq_one_letter_code
_entity_poly.pdbx_strand_id
1 'polypeptide(L)'
;MKDIKQLLNAIQSKDLEEKKNWYSSVAEAYDQARPRYPQQLINRAVELAQLPSDAIILEVGCGPGIATTAFADLGFSIVAIEPSQESCQLARHNCSQYPDVELINSTFEEWQLETGKFHAVLA
;
A
#
# COMPACT_ATOMS: atom_id res chain seq x y z
N MET A 1 4.46 -24.06 -22.52
CA MET A 1 4.74 -24.30 -21.08
C MET A 1 6.19 -24.01 -20.68
N LYS A 2 7.22 -24.39 -21.46
CA LYS A 2 8.62 -24.00 -21.18
C LYS A 2 8.82 -22.47 -21.20
N ASP A 3 8.13 -21.76 -22.10
CA ASP A 3 8.27 -20.31 -22.26
C ASP A 3 7.72 -19.50 -21.09
N ILE A 4 6.60 -19.93 -20.50
CA ILE A 4 6.01 -19.27 -19.32
C ILE A 4 6.95 -19.42 -18.12
N LYS A 5 7.54 -20.61 -17.92
CA LYS A 5 8.51 -20.82 -16.83
C LYS A 5 9.75 -19.95 -17.00
N GLN A 6 10.26 -19.82 -18.22
CA GLN A 6 11.40 -18.95 -18.50
C GLN A 6 11.07 -17.47 -18.28
N LEU A 7 9.89 -17.01 -18.70
CA LEU A 7 9.43 -15.65 -18.44
C LEU A 7 9.29 -15.37 -16.94
N LEU A 8 8.65 -16.28 -16.18
CA LEU A 8 8.51 -16.14 -14.74
C LEU A 8 9.86 -16.09 -14.02
N ASN A 9 10.81 -16.96 -14.42
CA ASN A 9 12.16 -16.93 -13.86
C ASN A 9 12.86 -15.61 -14.16
N ALA A 10 12.72 -15.09 -15.38
CA ALA A 10 13.30 -13.81 -15.77
C ALA A 10 12.73 -12.65 -14.94
N ILE A 11 11.41 -12.62 -14.71
CA ILE A 11 10.73 -11.62 -13.87
C ILE A 11 11.20 -11.73 -12.41
N GLN A 12 11.31 -12.95 -11.88
CA GLN A 12 11.76 -13.17 -10.49
C GLN A 12 13.21 -12.71 -10.28
N SER A 13 14.09 -12.94 -11.27
CA SER A 13 15.51 -12.57 -11.20
C SER A 13 15.81 -11.08 -11.31
N LYS A 14 14.79 -10.25 -11.60
CA LYS A 14 14.93 -8.79 -11.66
C LYS A 14 15.37 -8.25 -10.29
N ASP A 15 16.29 -7.29 -10.29
CA ASP A 15 16.71 -6.63 -9.07
C ASP A 15 15.58 -5.76 -8.47
N LEU A 16 15.79 -5.32 -7.22
CA LEU A 16 14.80 -4.51 -6.51
C LEU A 16 14.62 -3.12 -7.13
N GLU A 17 15.67 -2.53 -7.71
CA GLU A 17 15.61 -1.21 -8.34
C GLU A 17 14.70 -1.20 -9.57
N GLU A 18 14.77 -2.24 -10.40
CA GLU A 18 13.85 -2.41 -11.52
C GLU A 18 12.42 -2.68 -11.05
N LYS A 19 12.26 -3.52 -10.01
CA LYS A 19 10.94 -3.85 -9.43
C LYS A 19 10.23 -2.64 -8.84
N LYS A 20 10.96 -1.73 -8.21
CA LYS A 20 10.43 -0.48 -7.63
C LYS A 20 9.63 0.35 -8.64
N ASN A 21 10.01 0.28 -9.92
CA ASN A 21 9.50 1.15 -10.96
C ASN A 21 8.50 0.47 -11.91
N TRP A 22 8.13 -0.80 -11.69
CA TRP A 22 7.25 -1.56 -12.62
C TRP A 22 5.92 -0.87 -12.90
N TYR A 23 5.37 -0.16 -11.91
CA TYR A 23 4.05 0.47 -12.01
C TYR A 23 4.10 2.00 -12.07
N SER A 24 5.30 2.60 -12.02
CA SER A 24 5.48 4.06 -11.99
C SER A 24 4.80 4.78 -13.15
N SER A 25 4.95 4.25 -14.37
CA SER A 25 4.42 4.89 -15.59
C SER A 25 2.89 4.92 -15.68
N VAL A 26 2.19 4.16 -14.83
CA VAL A 26 0.73 4.06 -14.82
C VAL A 26 0.09 4.58 -13.54
N ALA A 27 0.87 5.17 -12.62
CA ALA A 27 0.39 5.59 -11.30
C ALA A 27 -0.83 6.53 -11.38
N GLU A 28 -0.77 7.59 -12.18
CA GLU A 28 -1.88 8.54 -12.35
C GLU A 28 -3.12 7.88 -12.98
N ALA A 29 -2.91 7.10 -14.04
CA ALA A 29 -3.99 6.39 -14.71
C ALA A 29 -4.68 5.41 -13.74
N TYR A 30 -3.90 4.75 -12.89
CA TYR A 30 -4.42 3.86 -11.86
C TYR A 30 -5.21 4.62 -10.80
N ASP A 31 -4.70 5.73 -10.26
CA ASP A 31 -5.40 6.52 -9.24
C ASP A 31 -6.77 7.05 -9.73
N GLN A 32 -6.84 7.43 -11.00
CA GLN A 32 -8.07 7.91 -11.63
C GLN A 32 -9.05 6.78 -11.97
N ALA A 33 -8.56 5.66 -12.48
CA ALA A 33 -9.42 4.60 -13.02
C ALA A 33 -9.81 3.54 -11.99
N ARG A 34 -9.02 3.36 -10.92
CA ARG A 34 -9.27 2.33 -9.91
C ARG A 34 -10.46 2.75 -9.03
N PRO A 35 -11.54 1.95 -8.96
CA PRO A 35 -12.67 2.26 -8.08
C PRO A 35 -12.24 2.34 -6.62
N ARG A 36 -12.78 3.32 -5.89
CA ARG A 36 -12.61 3.43 -4.43
C ARG A 36 -13.39 2.32 -3.73
N TYR A 37 -12.90 1.89 -2.56
CA TYR A 37 -13.55 0.83 -1.79
C TYR A 37 -14.89 1.31 -1.22
N PRO A 38 -15.98 0.53 -1.37
CA PRO A 38 -17.22 0.82 -0.66
C PRO A 38 -16.99 0.78 0.85
N GLN A 39 -17.53 1.75 1.60
CA GLN A 39 -17.36 1.84 3.05
C GLN A 39 -17.77 0.55 3.78
N GLN A 40 -18.80 -0.15 3.29
CA GLN A 40 -19.27 -1.40 3.87
C GLN A 40 -18.20 -2.50 3.84
N LEU A 41 -17.35 -2.53 2.80
CA LEU A 41 -16.26 -3.50 2.70
C LEU A 41 -15.16 -3.20 3.73
N ILE A 42 -14.79 -1.92 3.88
CA ILE A 42 -13.80 -1.49 4.87
C ILE A 42 -14.28 -1.80 6.28
N ASN A 43 -15.52 -1.43 6.62
CA ASN A 43 -16.12 -1.72 7.92
C ASN A 43 -16.15 -3.24 8.19
N ARG A 44 -16.46 -4.05 7.17
CA ARG A 44 -16.46 -5.51 7.32
C ARG A 44 -15.06 -6.07 7.54
N ALA A 45 -14.04 -5.52 6.88
CA ALA A 45 -12.66 -5.92 7.10
C ALA A 45 -12.21 -5.61 8.54
N VAL A 46 -12.53 -4.42 9.05
CA VAL A 46 -12.26 -3.99 10.43
C VAL A 46 -12.94 -4.92 11.44
N GLU A 47 -14.21 -5.23 11.22
CA GLU A 47 -14.98 -6.14 12.09
C GLU A 47 -14.39 -7.55 12.12
N LEU A 48 -14.08 -8.12 10.95
CA LEU A 48 -13.52 -9.47 10.84
C LEU A 48 -12.13 -9.59 11.47
N ALA A 49 -11.31 -8.55 11.32
CA ALA A 49 -9.99 -8.47 11.93
C ALA A 49 -10.03 -8.08 13.41
N GLN A 50 -11.21 -7.71 13.93
CA GLN A 50 -11.42 -7.28 15.32
C GLN A 50 -10.48 -6.15 15.72
N LEU A 51 -10.28 -5.17 14.83
CA LEU A 51 -9.34 -4.08 15.10
C LEU A 51 -9.88 -3.17 16.21
N PRO A 52 -9.08 -2.88 17.25
CA PRO A 52 -9.44 -1.87 18.22
C PRO A 52 -9.47 -0.50 17.53
N SER A 53 -10.26 0.45 18.04
CA SER A 53 -10.45 1.77 17.41
C SER A 53 -9.17 2.60 17.28
N ASP A 54 -8.15 2.31 18.10
CA ASP A 54 -6.82 2.93 18.11
C ASP A 54 -5.76 2.05 17.43
N ALA A 55 -6.18 1.09 16.58
CA ALA A 55 -5.27 0.21 15.88
C ALA A 55 -4.28 0.98 15.00
N ILE A 56 -3.02 0.56 15.06
CA ILE A 56 -1.97 0.94 14.14
C ILE A 56 -1.90 -0.11 13.02
N ILE A 57 -2.05 0.34 11.77
CA ILE A 57 -2.08 -0.50 10.56
C ILE A 57 -0.79 -0.31 9.76
N LEU A 58 -0.22 -1.40 9.27
CA LEU A 58 0.81 -1.38 8.23
C LEU A 58 0.15 -1.62 6.88
N GLU A 59 0.44 -0.81 5.88
CA GLU A 59 0.06 -1.06 4.49
C GLU A 59 1.31 -1.23 3.62
N VAL A 60 1.39 -2.33 2.89
CA VAL A 60 2.51 -2.66 2.00
C VAL A 60 2.06 -2.50 0.56
N GLY A 61 2.74 -1.62 -0.19
CA GLY A 61 2.37 -1.30 -1.58
C GLY A 61 1.09 -0.48 -1.66
N CYS A 62 1.01 0.63 -0.91
CA CYS A 62 -0.21 1.45 -0.82
C CYS A 62 -0.60 2.14 -2.14
N GLY A 63 0.27 2.14 -3.15
CA GLY A 63 0.03 2.80 -4.42
C GLY A 63 -0.25 4.29 -4.21
N PRO A 64 -1.30 4.87 -4.83
CA PRO A 64 -1.70 6.25 -4.62
C PRO A 64 -2.59 6.46 -3.36
N GLY A 65 -2.62 5.49 -2.44
CA GLY A 65 -3.29 5.61 -1.14
C GLY A 65 -4.78 5.25 -1.10
N ILE A 66 -5.28 4.45 -2.06
CA ILE A 66 -6.73 4.17 -2.18
C ILE A 66 -7.29 3.43 -0.95
N ALA A 67 -6.61 2.40 -0.46
CA ALA A 67 -7.03 1.73 0.78
C ALA A 67 -6.68 2.60 1.98
N THR A 68 -5.48 3.21 1.97
CA THR A 68 -5.00 4.13 3.01
C THR A 68 -6.04 5.16 3.41
N THR A 69 -6.60 5.92 2.46
CA THR A 69 -7.60 6.96 2.76
C THR A 69 -8.87 6.35 3.36
N ALA A 70 -9.29 5.19 2.88
CA ALA A 70 -10.53 4.54 3.33
C ALA A 70 -10.45 4.02 4.78
N PHE A 71 -9.27 3.56 5.22
CA PHE A 71 -9.03 3.22 6.62
C PHE A 71 -8.73 4.47 7.47
N ALA A 72 -8.05 5.47 6.92
CA ALA A 72 -7.78 6.74 7.61
C ALA A 72 -9.06 7.54 7.91
N ASP A 73 -10.08 7.44 7.04
CA ASP A 73 -11.43 8.00 7.28
C ASP A 73 -12.11 7.42 8.53
N LEU A 74 -11.70 6.23 8.98
CA LEU A 74 -12.16 5.63 10.23
C LEU A 74 -11.33 6.04 11.45
N GLY A 75 -10.28 6.84 11.26
CA GLY A 75 -9.41 7.36 12.33
C GLY A 75 -8.24 6.45 12.72
N PHE A 76 -7.92 5.43 11.92
CA PHE A 76 -6.76 4.56 12.20
C PHE A 76 -5.43 5.27 11.94
N SER A 77 -4.43 4.97 12.76
CA SER A 77 -3.04 5.32 12.46
C SER A 77 -2.47 4.34 11.44
N ILE A 78 -1.83 4.84 10.39
CA ILE A 78 -1.36 4.01 9.28
C ILE A 78 0.09 4.33 8.94
N VAL A 79 0.92 3.29 8.84
CA VAL A 79 2.23 3.37 8.19
C VAL A 79 2.10 2.68 6.83
N ALA A 80 2.25 3.45 5.76
CA ALA A 80 2.02 2.99 4.39
C ALA A 80 3.32 3.08 3.57
N ILE A 81 3.73 1.95 3.02
CA ILE A 81 4.97 1.78 2.26
C ILE A 81 4.62 1.68 0.78
N GLU A 82 5.32 2.44 -0.07
CA GLU A 82 5.16 2.35 -1.52
C GLU A 82 6.52 2.51 -2.22
N PRO A 83 6.96 1.55 -3.04
CA PRO A 83 8.24 1.65 -3.73
C PRO A 83 8.25 2.69 -4.87
N SER A 84 7.16 2.84 -5.62
CA SER A 84 7.10 3.79 -6.75
C SER A 84 7.06 5.23 -6.23
N GLN A 85 8.00 6.05 -6.69
CA GLN A 85 8.06 7.46 -6.31
C GLN A 85 6.80 8.21 -6.77
N GLU A 86 6.33 7.92 -7.98
CA GLU A 86 5.15 8.53 -8.59
C GLU A 86 3.87 8.20 -7.80
N SER A 87 3.66 6.92 -7.47
CA SER A 87 2.54 6.49 -6.63
C SER A 87 2.62 7.08 -5.23
N CYS A 88 3.81 7.09 -4.61
CA CYS A 88 3.99 7.65 -3.28
C CYS A 88 3.70 9.16 -3.24
N GLN A 89 4.03 9.92 -4.28
CA GLN A 89 3.67 11.34 -4.39
C GLN A 89 2.16 11.55 -4.46
N LEU A 90 1.45 10.73 -5.24
CA LEU A 90 -0.02 10.75 -5.28
C LEU A 90 -0.62 10.39 -3.91
N ALA A 91 -0.09 9.37 -3.24
CA ALA A 91 -0.52 9.00 -1.89
C ALA A 91 -0.32 10.13 -0.88
N ARG A 92 0.82 10.85 -0.93
CA ARG A 92 1.04 12.03 -0.06
C ARG A 92 0.03 13.13 -0.32
N HIS A 93 -0.34 13.35 -1.57
CA HIS A 93 -1.38 14.33 -1.92
C HIS A 93 -2.76 13.87 -1.42
N ASN A 94 -3.17 12.65 -1.76
CA ASN A 94 -4.46 12.09 -1.42
C ASN A 94 -4.66 11.93 0.09
N CYS A 95 -3.57 11.66 0.83
CA CYS A 95 -3.61 11.49 2.28
C CYS A 95 -3.32 12.77 3.06
N SER A 96 -3.17 13.94 2.42
CA SER A 96 -2.68 15.16 3.09
C SER A 96 -3.54 15.66 4.25
N GLN A 97 -4.82 15.24 4.31
CA GLN A 97 -5.75 15.61 5.36
C GLN A 97 -5.70 14.69 6.60
N TYR A 98 -4.97 13.58 6.55
CA TYR A 98 -4.91 12.59 7.62
C TYR A 98 -3.57 12.68 8.36
N PRO A 99 -3.51 13.32 9.54
CA PRO A 99 -2.26 13.55 10.25
C PRO A 99 -1.62 12.26 10.80
N ASP A 100 -2.42 11.20 11.00
CA ASP A 100 -1.97 9.92 11.56
C ASP A 100 -1.53 8.90 10.48
N VAL A 101 -1.35 9.36 9.24
CA VAL A 101 -0.87 8.55 8.12
C VAL A 101 0.57 8.92 7.78
N GLU A 102 1.48 7.98 7.96
CA GLU A 102 2.89 8.08 7.59
C GLU A 102 3.13 7.37 6.24
N LEU A 103 3.59 8.12 5.24
CA LEU A 103 3.94 7.59 3.91
C LEU A 103 5.45 7.42 3.79
N ILE A 104 5.90 6.21 3.46
CA ILE A 104 7.31 5.84 3.33
C ILE A 104 7.57 5.38 1.89
N ASN A 105 8.44 6.09 1.17
CA ASN A 105 8.86 5.67 -0.17
C ASN A 105 10.03 4.70 -0.05
N SER A 106 9.73 3.40 0.00
CA SER A 106 10.69 2.31 0.16
C SER A 106 10.10 1.03 -0.42
N THR A 107 10.92 0.05 -0.76
CA THR A 107 10.41 -1.33 -0.84
C THR A 107 10.11 -1.85 0.57
N PHE A 108 9.27 -2.87 0.64
CA PHE A 108 9.06 -3.59 1.89
C PHE A 108 10.35 -4.29 2.36
N GLU A 109 11.12 -4.83 1.42
CA GLU A 109 12.36 -5.58 1.68
C GLU A 109 13.46 -4.72 2.32
N GLU A 110 13.50 -3.42 2.04
CA GLU A 110 14.49 -2.49 2.59
C GLU A 110 14.01 -1.78 3.86
N TRP A 111 12.70 -1.74 4.08
CA TRP A 111 12.11 -1.05 5.22
C TRP A 111 12.36 -1.78 6.54
N GLN A 112 12.69 -1.02 7.58
CA GLN A 112 13.00 -1.57 8.90
C GLN A 112 11.73 -1.74 9.73
N LEU A 113 11.32 -3.00 9.91
CA LEU A 113 10.14 -3.36 10.69
C LEU A 113 10.40 -3.23 12.19
N GLU A 114 9.46 -2.60 12.90
CA GLU A 114 9.38 -2.62 14.36
C GLU A 114 8.45 -3.76 14.82
N THR A 115 9.00 -4.75 15.51
CA THR A 115 8.26 -5.93 15.98
C THR A 115 7.18 -5.55 16.99
N GLY A 116 5.97 -6.08 16.82
CA GLY A 116 4.87 -5.94 17.77
C GLY A 116 4.12 -4.60 17.73
N LYS A 117 4.43 -3.74 16.74
CA LYS A 117 3.81 -2.41 16.59
C LYS A 117 2.41 -2.43 15.97
N PHE A 118 2.18 -3.33 15.01
CA PHE A 118 1.01 -3.29 14.14
C PHE A 118 -0.06 -4.29 14.56
N HIS A 119 -1.31 -3.86 14.51
CA HIS A 119 -2.48 -4.69 14.79
C HIS A 119 -2.98 -5.42 13.52
N ALA A 120 -2.69 -4.86 12.34
CA ALA A 120 -3.03 -5.44 11.06
C ALA A 120 -2.04 -5.06 9.96
N VAL A 121 -2.05 -5.86 8.88
CA VAL A 121 -1.31 -5.60 7.64
C VAL A 121 -2.30 -5.61 6.46
N LEU A 122 -2.23 -4.58 5.62
CA LEU A 122 -2.90 -4.48 4.32
C LEU A 122 -1.85 -4.71 3.21
N ALA A 123 -2.22 -5.46 2.16
CA ALA A 123 -1.36 -5.76 1.00
C ALA A 123 -2.20 -6.10 -0.24
#